data_AF-A0A1S9SZL4-F1
#
_entry.id   AF-A0A1S9SZL4-F1
#
_cell.length_a   1.000
_cell.length_b   1.000
_cell.length_c   1.000
_cell.angle_alpha   90.00
_cell.angle_beta   90.00
_cell.angle_gamma   90.00
#
_symmetry.space_group_name_H-M   'P 1'
#
loop_
_entity.id
_entity.type
_entity.pdbx_description
1 polymer ?
#
loop_
_entity_poly.entity_id
_entity_poly.type
_entity_poly.pdbx_seq_one_letter_code
_entity_poly.pdbx_strand_id
1 'polypeptide(L)'
;MTVCRPGGKTVAPEELQPHLGGVFTGKAQAFLNAGTQNQIDPVLLAAIARLETGNGTSNAVKNYNNPGGLMDPSSSQMKGFMKFATLDEGINAMARNLYKNYIGMGITTIEAIGAKYAPPGAANDPHGTNGLWPVLVKKFVAQMGGLTFNCEAGKPGGVVDTGSASSQGFIRPIAQTTITSPFGPRWGTIHKGIDYSCQDGVTAIAASKGGVVELAEFGAGGSGFGGYGNVVIINHGNGYWSLYGHMSSITVQKGQNIGVGQQVGVCGRTGQVTGPHLHFEIKTAFKFGQVDPAPYLPK
;
A
#
# COMPACT_ATOMS: atom_id res chain seq x y z
N MET A 1 -4.21 7.23 6.78
CA MET A 1 -3.09 6.38 6.32
C MET A 1 -1.85 7.12 6.72
N THR A 2 -0.93 6.49 7.44
CA THR A 2 0.41 7.06 7.56
C THR A 2 1.02 7.14 6.18
N VAL A 3 1.27 8.36 5.76
CA VAL A 3 2.00 8.59 4.54
C VAL A 3 3.47 8.74 4.93
N CYS A 4 4.25 7.71 4.63
CA CYS A 4 5.70 7.78 4.66
C CYS A 4 6.17 8.39 3.33
N ARG A 5 6.59 9.65 3.34
CA ARG A 5 7.14 10.36 2.18
C ARG A 5 8.61 10.68 2.39
N PRO A 6 9.42 10.80 1.32
CA PRO A 6 10.77 11.36 1.44
C PRO A 6 10.75 12.69 2.21
N GLY A 7 11.51 12.78 3.29
CA GLY A 7 11.50 13.86 4.27
C GLY A 7 12.48 14.99 3.98
N GLY A 8 13.00 15.07 2.75
CA GLY A 8 14.04 16.01 2.32
C GLY A 8 15.47 15.49 2.50
N LYS A 9 15.66 14.45 3.34
CA LYS A 9 16.92 13.72 3.44
C LYS A 9 16.92 12.53 2.48
N THR A 10 17.98 12.39 1.70
CA THR A 10 18.19 11.25 0.80
C THR A 10 19.36 10.41 1.31
N VAL A 11 19.38 9.13 0.94
CA VAL A 11 20.54 8.25 1.12
C VAL A 11 20.92 7.68 -0.24
N ALA A 12 22.16 7.91 -0.65
CA ALA A 12 22.69 7.39 -1.89
C ALA A 12 23.09 5.91 -1.73
N PRO A 13 23.10 5.11 -2.81
CA PRO A 13 23.57 3.73 -2.76
C PRO A 13 24.94 3.56 -2.10
N GLU A 14 25.87 4.49 -2.37
CA GLU A 14 27.24 4.46 -1.82
C GLU A 14 27.29 4.69 -0.31
N GLU A 15 26.31 5.41 0.25
CA GLU A 15 26.19 5.67 1.69
C GLU A 15 25.56 4.48 2.42
N LEU A 16 24.63 3.77 1.77
CA LEU A 16 23.95 2.62 2.35
C LEU A 16 24.78 1.33 2.27
N GLN A 17 25.48 1.12 1.15
CA GLN A 17 26.18 -0.12 0.84
C GLN A 17 27.21 -0.58 1.90
N PRO A 18 28.01 0.30 2.54
CA PRO A 18 28.98 -0.10 3.57
C PRO A 18 28.35 -0.81 4.78
N HIS A 19 27.03 -0.69 4.97
CA HIS A 19 26.31 -1.32 6.07
C HIS A 19 25.62 -2.64 5.69
N LEU A 20 25.68 -3.01 4.41
CA LEU A 20 25.03 -4.20 3.84
C LEU A 20 26.08 -5.25 3.49
N GLY A 21 26.07 -6.36 4.22
CA GLY A 21 27.00 -7.48 4.06
C GLY A 21 26.34 -8.76 3.57
N GLY A 22 27.10 -9.85 3.56
CA GLY A 22 26.61 -11.17 3.11
C GLY A 22 26.02 -11.09 1.70
N VAL A 23 24.84 -11.68 1.52
CA VAL A 23 24.12 -11.64 0.23
C VAL A 23 23.57 -10.24 -0.13
N PHE A 24 23.58 -9.28 0.80
CA PHE A 24 23.19 -7.89 0.50
C PHE A 24 24.33 -7.04 -0.07
N THR A 25 25.53 -7.61 -0.24
CA THR A 25 26.64 -6.92 -0.92
C THR A 25 26.22 -6.55 -2.36
N GLY A 26 26.33 -5.27 -2.72
CA GLY A 26 25.88 -4.73 -4.01
C GLY A 26 24.36 -4.56 -4.14
N LYS A 27 23.59 -4.62 -3.04
CA LYS A 27 22.12 -4.54 -3.04
C LYS A 27 21.55 -3.24 -2.48
N ALA A 28 22.38 -2.22 -2.22
CA ALA A 28 21.89 -0.92 -1.75
C ALA A 28 20.75 -0.36 -2.63
N GLN A 29 20.92 -0.37 -3.96
CA GLN A 29 19.88 0.11 -4.87
C GLN A 29 18.58 -0.69 -4.79
N ALA A 30 18.65 -2.00 -4.54
CA ALA A 30 17.46 -2.84 -4.38
C ALA A 30 16.65 -2.43 -3.15
N PHE A 31 17.32 -2.09 -2.04
CA PHE A 31 16.66 -1.55 -0.84
C PHE A 31 16.05 -0.17 -1.08
N LEU A 32 16.76 0.74 -1.75
CA LEU A 32 16.25 2.07 -2.12
C LEU A 32 14.98 1.97 -2.98
N ASN A 33 15.03 1.11 -4.00
CA ASN A 33 13.90 0.87 -4.90
C ASN A 33 12.72 0.25 -4.16
N ALA A 34 12.95 -0.83 -3.42
CA ALA A 34 11.90 -1.54 -2.70
C ALA A 34 11.25 -0.68 -1.62
N GLY A 35 12.02 0.09 -0.86
CA GLY A 35 11.48 1.02 0.13
C GLY A 35 10.57 2.06 -0.53
N THR A 36 11.08 2.76 -1.53
CA THR A 36 10.34 3.80 -2.25
C THR A 36 9.06 3.28 -2.90
N GLN A 37 9.14 2.15 -3.60
CA GLN A 37 8.00 1.53 -4.29
C GLN A 37 6.88 1.12 -3.32
N ASN A 38 7.22 0.77 -2.08
CA ASN A 38 6.27 0.25 -1.10
C ASN A 38 5.99 1.21 0.06
N GLN A 39 6.39 2.48 -0.08
CA GLN A 39 6.18 3.51 0.96
C GLN A 39 6.77 3.10 2.32
N ILE A 40 7.91 2.42 2.30
CA ILE A 40 8.73 2.11 3.47
C ILE A 40 10.00 2.95 3.36
N ASP A 41 10.43 3.55 4.48
CA ASP A 41 11.74 4.18 4.53
C ASP A 41 12.84 3.16 4.13
N PRO A 42 13.64 3.42 3.08
CA PRO A 42 14.66 2.48 2.64
C PRO A 42 15.70 2.13 3.70
N VAL A 43 16.07 3.08 4.56
CA VAL A 43 17.01 2.88 5.66
C VAL A 43 16.37 1.99 6.74
N LEU A 44 15.09 2.21 7.05
CA LEU A 44 14.35 1.33 7.96
C LEU A 44 14.28 -0.11 7.41
N LEU A 45 13.95 -0.26 6.12
CA LEU A 45 13.87 -1.57 5.46
C LEU A 45 15.22 -2.30 5.55
N ALA A 46 16.31 -1.62 5.21
CA ALA A 46 17.67 -2.15 5.27
C ALA A 46 18.09 -2.51 6.70
N ALA A 47 17.77 -1.67 7.69
CA ALA A 47 18.08 -1.90 9.10
C ALA A 47 17.36 -3.13 9.64
N ILE A 48 16.07 -3.31 9.33
CA ILE A 48 15.29 -4.49 9.73
C ILE A 48 15.86 -5.73 9.02
N ALA A 49 16.07 -5.67 7.70
CA ALA A 49 16.64 -6.81 6.96
C ALA A 49 18.00 -7.24 7.51
N ARG A 50 18.85 -6.27 7.87
CA ARG A 50 20.14 -6.54 8.51
C ARG A 50 19.98 -7.23 9.86
N LEU A 51 19.05 -6.80 10.70
CA LEU A 51 18.80 -7.42 11.99
C LEU A 51 18.27 -8.85 11.83
N GLU A 52 17.19 -9.02 11.06
CA GLU A 52 16.46 -10.30 10.93
C GLU A 52 17.28 -11.40 10.25
N THR A 53 18.26 -11.02 9.44
CA THR A 53 19.04 -11.99 8.66
C THR A 53 20.47 -12.16 9.14
N GLY A 54 20.88 -11.49 10.20
CA GLY A 54 22.29 -11.43 10.60
C GLY A 54 23.17 -10.82 9.49
N ASN A 55 22.70 -9.71 8.91
CA ASN A 55 23.31 -9.00 7.78
C ASN A 55 23.52 -9.87 6.54
N GLY A 56 22.47 -10.55 6.10
CA GLY A 56 22.49 -11.33 4.86
C GLY A 56 23.11 -12.73 5.01
N THR A 57 23.21 -13.28 6.22
CA THR A 57 23.89 -14.56 6.48
C THR A 57 22.96 -15.71 6.88
N SER A 58 21.69 -15.42 7.18
CA SER A 58 20.68 -16.43 7.54
C SER A 58 20.39 -17.42 6.41
N ASN A 59 19.95 -18.63 6.76
CA ASN A 59 19.64 -19.65 5.76
C ASN A 59 18.42 -19.26 4.89
N ALA A 60 17.46 -18.55 5.45
CA ALA A 60 16.29 -18.05 4.71
C ALA A 60 16.73 -17.13 3.55
N VAL A 61 17.60 -16.15 3.83
CA VAL A 61 18.03 -15.21 2.79
C VAL A 61 18.99 -15.85 1.78
N LYS A 62 19.93 -16.71 2.23
CA LYS A 62 20.91 -17.37 1.34
C LYS A 62 20.28 -18.38 0.39
N ASN A 63 19.36 -19.20 0.89
CA ASN A 63 18.85 -20.36 0.15
C ASN A 63 17.50 -20.09 -0.55
N TYR A 64 16.75 -19.09 -0.07
CA TYR A 64 15.40 -18.79 -0.53
C TYR A 64 15.23 -17.36 -1.04
N ASN A 65 16.29 -16.54 -1.06
CA ASN A 65 16.21 -15.12 -1.38
C ASN A 65 15.18 -14.39 -0.50
N ASN A 66 14.99 -14.83 0.75
CA ASN A 66 13.89 -14.41 1.60
C ASN A 66 14.40 -13.65 2.84
N PRO A 67 14.64 -12.33 2.72
CA PRO A 67 15.11 -11.51 3.83
C PRO A 67 14.02 -11.23 4.88
N GLY A 68 12.75 -11.38 4.51
CA GLY A 68 11.61 -11.14 5.40
C GLY A 68 11.15 -12.34 6.21
N GLY A 69 11.80 -13.51 6.07
CA GLY A 69 11.39 -14.75 6.74
C GLY A 69 9.96 -15.19 6.39
N LEU A 70 9.47 -14.84 5.19
CA LEU A 70 8.08 -15.06 4.79
C LEU A 70 7.80 -16.56 4.59
N MET A 71 6.71 -17.07 5.17
CA MET A 71 6.34 -18.48 5.08
C MET A 71 5.49 -18.76 3.86
N ASP A 72 5.72 -19.91 3.21
CA ASP A 72 4.97 -20.34 2.03
C ASP A 72 3.57 -20.81 2.44
N PRO A 73 2.50 -20.10 2.02
CA PRO A 73 1.13 -20.43 2.39
C PRO A 73 0.64 -21.73 1.72
N SER A 74 1.30 -22.18 0.65
CA SER A 74 1.00 -23.44 -0.03
C SER A 74 1.70 -24.66 0.58
N SER A 75 2.70 -24.43 1.44
CA SER A 75 3.37 -25.51 2.16
C SER A 75 2.44 -26.11 3.20
N SER A 76 2.39 -27.44 3.28
CA SER A 76 1.59 -28.12 4.30
C SER A 76 2.05 -27.65 5.70
N GLN A 77 1.09 -27.17 6.49
CA GLN A 77 1.33 -26.63 7.84
C GLN A 77 2.23 -25.39 7.91
N MET A 78 2.40 -24.61 6.83
CA MET A 78 3.30 -23.44 6.80
C MET A 78 4.73 -23.76 7.26
N LYS A 79 5.27 -24.92 6.87
CA LYS A 79 6.59 -25.39 7.33
C LYS A 79 7.78 -24.90 6.49
N GLY A 80 7.53 -24.27 5.34
CA GLY A 80 8.59 -23.81 4.43
C GLY A 80 8.68 -22.29 4.29
N PHE A 81 9.90 -21.76 4.09
CA PHE A 81 10.07 -20.38 3.65
C PHE A 81 9.65 -20.22 2.18
N MET A 82 8.99 -19.10 1.85
CA MET A 82 8.81 -18.69 0.46
C MET A 82 10.15 -18.55 -0.23
N LYS A 83 10.26 -19.06 -1.46
CA LYS A 83 11.42 -18.86 -2.33
C LYS A 83 11.13 -17.80 -3.37
N PHE A 84 11.99 -16.80 -3.46
CA PHE A 84 11.93 -15.77 -4.50
C PHE A 84 12.93 -16.07 -5.61
N ALA A 85 12.60 -15.69 -6.85
CA ALA A 85 13.47 -15.96 -7.99
C ALA A 85 14.78 -15.16 -7.87
N THR A 86 14.70 -13.94 -7.34
CA THR A 86 15.85 -13.09 -7.06
C THR A 86 15.79 -12.50 -5.66
N LEU A 87 16.94 -12.09 -5.13
CA LEU A 87 17.02 -11.39 -3.85
C LEU A 87 16.26 -10.06 -3.87
N ASP A 88 16.29 -9.34 -5.00
CA ASP A 88 15.57 -8.08 -5.20
C ASP A 88 14.05 -8.28 -5.06
N GLU A 89 13.51 -9.36 -5.63
CA GLU A 89 12.10 -9.73 -5.43
C GLU A 89 11.77 -10.02 -3.96
N GLY A 90 12.67 -10.70 -3.25
CA GLY A 90 12.52 -10.99 -1.83
C GLY A 90 12.57 -9.74 -0.95
N ILE A 91 13.48 -8.80 -1.24
CA ILE A 91 13.55 -7.48 -0.58
C ILE A 91 12.25 -6.72 -0.83
N ASN A 92 11.75 -6.72 -2.07
CA ASN A 92 10.48 -6.09 -2.42
C ASN A 92 9.27 -6.76 -1.72
N ALA A 93 9.28 -8.09 -1.59
CA ALA A 93 8.25 -8.83 -0.85
C ALA A 93 8.27 -8.51 0.66
N MET A 94 9.46 -8.41 1.25
CA MET A 94 9.64 -7.95 2.63
C MET A 94 9.06 -6.53 2.82
N ALA A 95 9.37 -5.60 1.91
CA ALA A 95 8.85 -4.23 1.96
C ALA A 95 7.31 -4.20 1.90
N ARG A 96 6.70 -4.95 0.98
CA ARG A 96 5.22 -5.11 0.91
C ARG A 96 4.65 -5.64 2.21
N ASN A 97 5.29 -6.66 2.79
CA ASN A 97 4.81 -7.28 4.02
C ASN A 97 4.92 -6.33 5.23
N LEU A 98 6.00 -5.53 5.31
CA LEU A 98 6.15 -4.49 6.33
C LEU A 98 5.10 -3.39 6.18
N TYR A 99 4.79 -2.99 4.95
CA TYR A 99 3.73 -2.01 4.72
C TYR A 99 2.38 -2.55 5.16
N LYS A 100 2.00 -3.73 4.67
CA LYS A 100 0.73 -4.37 4.96
C LYS A 100 0.48 -4.53 6.47
N ASN A 101 1.50 -4.94 7.21
CA ASN A 101 1.33 -5.31 8.62
C ASN A 101 1.65 -4.20 9.61
N TYR A 102 2.28 -3.10 9.19
CA TYR A 102 2.71 -2.03 10.10
C TYR A 102 2.40 -0.65 9.54
N ILE A 103 3.12 -0.23 8.50
CA ILE A 103 3.06 1.16 8.03
C ILE A 103 1.65 1.52 7.53
N GLY A 104 1.03 0.63 6.75
CA GLY A 104 -0.34 0.77 6.27
C GLY A 104 -1.39 0.77 7.39
N MET A 105 -1.07 0.23 8.57
CA MET A 105 -1.92 0.28 9.77
C MET A 105 -1.68 1.54 10.62
N GLY A 106 -0.75 2.41 10.23
CA GLY A 106 -0.40 3.60 10.98
C GLY A 106 0.72 3.41 12.01
N ILE A 107 1.32 2.22 12.07
CA ILE A 107 2.38 1.86 13.02
C ILE A 107 3.72 2.21 12.40
N THR A 108 4.25 3.40 12.68
CA THR A 108 5.38 3.95 11.90
C THR A 108 6.62 4.34 12.66
N THR A 109 6.56 4.32 13.99
CA THR A 109 7.76 4.45 14.80
C THR A 109 8.40 3.08 14.98
N ILE A 110 9.74 3.04 15.09
CA ILE A 110 10.49 1.81 15.32
C ILE A 110 9.99 1.11 16.60
N GLU A 111 9.64 1.90 17.61
CA GLU A 111 9.08 1.43 18.88
C GLU A 111 7.73 0.76 18.69
N ALA A 112 6.81 1.37 17.94
CA ALA A 112 5.48 0.81 17.72
C ALA A 112 5.54 -0.44 16.83
N ILE A 113 6.46 -0.48 15.86
CA ILE A 113 6.73 -1.67 15.05
C ILE A 113 7.25 -2.78 15.97
N GLY A 114 8.28 -2.49 16.78
CA GLY A 114 8.85 -3.46 17.71
C GLY A 114 7.86 -3.98 18.75
N ALA A 115 7.01 -3.11 19.30
CA ALA A 115 5.96 -3.51 20.25
C ALA A 115 4.97 -4.54 19.66
N LYS A 116 4.71 -4.47 18.35
CA LYS A 116 3.85 -5.45 17.65
C LYS A 116 4.64 -6.68 17.17
N TYR A 117 5.86 -6.48 16.68
CA TYR A 117 6.69 -7.53 16.07
C TYR A 117 7.34 -8.44 17.10
N ALA A 118 7.89 -7.85 18.17
CA ALA A 118 8.61 -8.51 19.25
C ALA A 118 8.13 -7.90 20.59
N PRO A 119 6.93 -8.23 21.08
CA PRO A 119 6.41 -7.69 22.32
C PRO A 119 7.22 -8.20 23.53
N PRO A 120 7.76 -7.33 24.41
CA PRO A 120 8.42 -7.75 25.63
C PRO A 120 7.48 -8.56 26.54
N GLY A 121 8.00 -9.63 27.14
CA GLY A 121 7.21 -10.50 28.03
C GLY A 121 6.30 -11.50 27.29
N ALA A 122 6.45 -11.65 25.98
CA ALA A 122 5.82 -12.74 25.24
C ALA A 122 6.26 -14.10 25.82
N ALA A 123 5.35 -15.07 25.88
CA ALA A 123 5.62 -16.39 26.47
C ALA A 123 6.79 -17.14 25.78
N ASN A 124 7.09 -16.79 24.53
CA ASN A 124 8.20 -17.32 23.74
C ASN A 124 9.49 -16.48 23.80
N ASP A 125 9.60 -15.49 24.69
CA ASP A 125 10.80 -14.69 24.95
C ASP A 125 11.28 -14.82 26.41
N PRO A 126 11.77 -16.01 26.82
CA PRO A 126 12.20 -16.26 28.20
C PRO A 126 13.43 -15.45 28.62
N HIS A 127 14.13 -14.84 27.66
CA HIS A 127 15.37 -14.08 27.89
C HIS A 127 15.18 -12.56 27.76
N GLY A 128 13.95 -12.08 27.53
CA GLY A 128 13.64 -10.64 27.42
C GLY A 128 14.31 -9.95 26.23
N THR A 129 14.70 -10.73 25.21
CA THR A 129 15.46 -10.26 24.04
C THR A 129 14.61 -9.41 23.10
N ASN A 130 13.28 -9.51 23.18
CA ASN A 130 12.35 -8.70 22.39
C ASN A 130 12.53 -7.20 22.63
N GLY A 131 12.88 -6.80 23.87
CA GLY A 131 13.17 -5.41 24.20
C GLY A 131 14.40 -4.82 23.49
N LEU A 132 15.28 -5.68 22.97
CA LEU A 132 16.47 -5.25 22.22
C LEU A 132 16.15 -4.88 20.77
N TRP A 133 15.02 -5.34 20.23
CA TRP A 133 14.70 -5.13 18.81
C TRP A 133 14.65 -3.65 18.43
N PRO A 134 13.86 -2.77 19.11
CA PRO A 134 13.83 -1.35 18.76
C PRO A 134 15.18 -0.67 18.94
N VAL A 135 15.95 -1.10 19.93
CA VAL A 135 17.29 -0.58 20.25
C VAL A 135 18.26 -0.87 19.11
N LEU A 136 18.29 -2.10 18.62
CA LEU A 136 19.18 -2.52 17.55
C LEU A 136 18.79 -1.92 16.20
N VAL A 137 17.50 -1.85 15.88
CA VAL A 137 17.04 -1.21 14.63
C VAL A 137 17.41 0.27 14.64
N LYS A 138 17.18 1.00 15.73
CA LYS A 138 17.61 2.41 15.84
C LYS A 138 19.12 2.57 15.66
N LYS A 139 19.91 1.68 16.27
CA LYS A 139 21.37 1.69 16.12
C LYS A 139 21.78 1.53 14.65
N PHE A 140 21.16 0.60 13.92
CA PHE A 140 21.46 0.39 12.51
C PHE A 140 20.98 1.54 11.63
N VAL A 141 19.78 2.09 11.89
CA VAL A 141 19.29 3.29 11.22
C VAL A 141 20.27 4.45 11.41
N ALA A 142 20.74 4.70 12.63
CA ALA A 142 21.72 5.76 12.91
C ALA A 142 23.06 5.53 12.19
N GLN A 143 23.54 4.29 12.13
CA GLN A 143 24.74 3.94 11.37
C GLN A 143 24.59 4.22 9.88
N MET A 144 23.41 3.98 9.31
CA MET A 144 23.07 4.20 7.91
C MET A 144 22.67 5.66 7.60
N GLY A 145 23.05 6.60 8.47
CA GLY A 145 22.77 8.02 8.27
C GLY A 145 21.41 8.49 8.75
N GLY A 146 20.53 7.62 9.27
CA GLY A 146 19.21 7.99 9.79
C GLY A 146 18.06 7.83 8.79
N LEU A 147 16.82 7.92 9.28
CA LEU A 147 15.63 7.81 8.44
C LEU A 147 15.61 8.93 7.38
N THR A 148 15.13 8.58 6.21
CA THR A 148 15.01 9.45 5.03
C THR A 148 13.56 9.83 4.74
N PHE A 149 12.59 9.11 5.30
CA PHE A 149 11.17 9.36 5.11
C PHE A 149 10.57 9.97 6.38
N ASN A 150 9.71 10.96 6.19
CA ASN A 150 8.81 11.47 7.21
C ASN A 150 7.55 10.59 7.20
N CYS A 151 7.43 9.76 8.23
CA CYS A 151 6.30 8.87 8.45
C CYS A 151 5.41 9.42 9.56
N GLU A 152 4.54 10.36 9.22
CA GLU A 152 3.58 10.88 10.18
C GLU A 152 2.48 9.85 10.43
N ALA A 153 2.27 9.45 11.68
CA ALA A 153 1.15 8.59 12.09
C ALA A 153 -0.15 9.20 11.56
N GLY A 154 -0.59 8.73 10.40
CA GLY A 154 -1.67 9.37 9.70
C GLY A 154 -2.93 9.05 10.46
N LYS A 155 -3.70 10.08 10.79
CA LYS A 155 -5.14 9.89 11.02
C LYS A 155 -5.69 9.00 9.88
N PRO A 156 -6.61 8.07 10.14
CA PRO A 156 -7.24 7.29 9.08
C PRO A 156 -7.66 8.22 7.91
N GLY A 157 -7.27 7.87 6.68
CA GLY A 157 -7.43 8.73 5.47
C GLY A 157 -6.37 9.82 5.25
N GLY A 158 -5.20 9.47 4.70
CA GLY A 158 -4.23 10.48 4.25
C GLY A 158 -4.78 11.23 3.03
N VAL A 159 -4.68 12.55 2.98
CA VAL A 159 -5.23 13.33 1.86
C VAL A 159 -4.31 13.20 0.65
N VAL A 160 -4.85 12.72 -0.46
CA VAL A 160 -4.26 12.72 -1.80
C VAL A 160 -4.67 14.03 -2.47
N ASP A 161 -3.68 14.84 -2.87
CA ASP A 161 -3.96 16.04 -3.66
C ASP A 161 -4.21 15.65 -5.12
N THR A 162 -5.44 15.84 -5.58
CA THR A 162 -5.86 15.61 -6.97
C THR A 162 -6.41 16.87 -7.63
N GLY A 163 -6.25 18.03 -6.97
CA GLY A 163 -6.80 19.33 -7.35
C GLY A 163 -8.01 19.76 -6.52
N SER A 164 -8.58 20.90 -6.90
CA SER A 164 -9.74 21.51 -6.23
C SER A 164 -11.04 20.78 -6.53
N ALA A 165 -11.99 20.82 -5.59
CA ALA A 165 -13.31 20.26 -5.78
C ALA A 165 -14.13 21.04 -6.83
N SER A 166 -15.00 20.34 -7.55
CA SER A 166 -16.04 20.94 -8.38
C SER A 166 -17.08 21.69 -7.54
N SER A 167 -17.97 22.43 -8.20
CA SER A 167 -19.13 23.07 -7.54
C SER A 167 -20.04 22.07 -6.82
N GLN A 168 -19.99 20.79 -7.20
CA GLN A 168 -20.75 19.71 -6.56
C GLN A 168 -19.96 19.03 -5.43
N GLY A 169 -18.75 19.50 -5.12
CA GLY A 169 -17.93 19.04 -4.01
C GLY A 169 -17.18 17.73 -4.29
N PHE A 170 -17.02 17.35 -5.56
CA PHE A 170 -16.23 16.18 -5.97
C PHE A 170 -14.85 16.61 -6.50
N ILE A 171 -13.81 15.87 -6.14
CA ILE A 171 -12.45 15.98 -6.72
C ILE A 171 -12.18 14.81 -7.66
N ARG A 172 -11.13 14.88 -8.48
CA ARG A 172 -10.66 13.69 -9.23
C ARG A 172 -10.22 12.59 -8.25
N PRO A 173 -10.46 11.31 -8.56
CA PRO A 173 -10.07 10.22 -7.67
C PRO A 173 -8.57 9.90 -7.72
N ILE A 174 -7.83 10.38 -8.72
CA ILE A 174 -6.37 10.28 -8.81
C ILE A 174 -5.77 11.57 -9.38
N ALA A 175 -4.46 11.76 -9.21
CA ALA A 175 -3.76 12.95 -9.72
C ALA A 175 -3.56 12.91 -11.24
N GLN A 176 -3.42 11.72 -11.83
CA GLN A 176 -3.31 11.54 -13.27
C GLN A 176 -4.63 11.87 -13.97
N THR A 177 -4.57 12.60 -15.08
CA THR A 177 -5.75 13.09 -15.80
C THR A 177 -6.08 12.27 -17.06
N THR A 178 -5.23 11.32 -17.45
CA THR A 178 -5.43 10.52 -18.67
C THR A 178 -6.60 9.55 -18.50
N ILE A 179 -7.72 9.88 -19.13
CA ILE A 179 -8.88 8.99 -19.28
C ILE A 179 -8.62 8.02 -20.43
N THR A 180 -8.64 6.72 -20.14
CA THR A 180 -8.47 5.66 -21.14
C THR A 180 -9.80 5.19 -21.72
N SER A 181 -10.90 5.31 -20.96
CA SER A 181 -12.26 5.04 -21.45
C SER A 181 -13.26 5.95 -20.72
N PRO A 182 -14.06 6.76 -21.44
CA PRO A 182 -15.12 7.56 -20.83
C PRO A 182 -16.35 6.72 -20.50
N PHE A 183 -17.32 7.32 -19.80
CA PHE A 183 -18.66 6.75 -19.60
C PHE A 183 -19.42 6.67 -20.94
N GLY A 184 -20.24 5.64 -21.11
CA GLY A 184 -21.14 5.53 -22.27
C GLY A 184 -20.99 4.26 -23.12
N PRO A 185 -21.53 4.23 -24.34
CA PRO A 185 -21.57 3.03 -25.17
C PRO A 185 -20.17 2.46 -25.50
N ARG A 186 -19.98 1.18 -25.22
CA ARG A 186 -18.75 0.43 -25.49
C ARG A 186 -19.09 -1.01 -25.86
N TRP A 187 -18.71 -1.44 -27.05
CA TRP A 187 -18.86 -2.84 -27.53
C TRP A 187 -20.26 -3.43 -27.33
N GLY A 188 -21.30 -2.65 -27.64
CA GLY A 188 -22.70 -3.09 -27.49
C GLY A 188 -23.23 -3.11 -26.05
N THR A 189 -22.43 -2.68 -25.07
CA THR A 189 -22.85 -2.45 -23.68
C THR A 189 -22.59 -0.99 -23.26
N ILE A 190 -22.97 -0.61 -22.04
CA ILE A 190 -22.64 0.69 -21.45
C ILE A 190 -21.49 0.53 -20.48
N HIS A 191 -20.43 1.31 -20.70
CA HIS A 191 -19.38 1.55 -19.72
C HIS A 191 -19.90 2.46 -18.61
N LYS A 192 -19.89 1.93 -17.39
CA LYS A 192 -20.62 2.44 -16.22
C LYS A 192 -19.93 3.57 -15.46
N GLY A 193 -18.72 3.95 -15.88
CA GLY A 193 -17.90 4.95 -15.22
C GLY A 193 -16.82 5.51 -16.15
N ILE A 194 -15.77 6.05 -15.55
CA ILE A 194 -14.57 6.53 -16.24
C ILE A 194 -13.40 5.65 -15.83
N ASP A 195 -12.62 5.21 -16.83
CA ASP A 195 -11.36 4.52 -16.61
C ASP A 195 -10.21 5.52 -16.69
N TYR A 196 -9.39 5.58 -15.65
CA TYR A 196 -8.17 6.38 -15.61
C TYR A 196 -6.93 5.52 -15.74
N SER A 197 -5.99 5.96 -16.56
CA SER A 197 -4.65 5.36 -16.59
C SER A 197 -3.97 5.52 -15.23
N CYS A 198 -3.31 4.46 -14.76
CA CYS A 198 -2.59 4.50 -13.51
C CYS A 198 -1.40 3.55 -13.52
N GLN A 199 -0.49 3.75 -12.58
CA GLN A 199 0.59 2.81 -12.30
C GLN A 199 0.15 1.81 -11.22
N ASP A 200 0.14 0.53 -11.58
CA ASP A 200 -0.22 -0.61 -10.71
C ASP A 200 0.62 -0.60 -9.43
N GLY A 201 -0.05 -0.68 -8.27
CA GLY A 201 0.60 -0.71 -6.96
C GLY A 201 1.23 0.60 -6.50
N VAL A 202 1.16 1.66 -7.30
CA VAL A 202 1.83 2.95 -7.00
C VAL A 202 0.85 4.11 -6.89
N THR A 203 -0.13 4.20 -7.78
CA THR A 203 -1.02 5.38 -7.84
C THR A 203 -2.03 5.37 -6.70
N ALA A 204 -1.93 6.33 -5.77
CA ALA A 204 -2.88 6.48 -4.67
C ALA A 204 -4.25 6.99 -5.16
N ILE A 205 -5.33 6.47 -4.58
CA ILE A 205 -6.71 6.81 -4.94
C ILE A 205 -7.36 7.60 -3.81
N ALA A 206 -7.86 8.79 -4.14
CA ALA A 206 -8.57 9.70 -3.25
C ALA A 206 -10.07 9.42 -3.23
N ALA A 207 -10.70 9.58 -2.06
CA ALA A 207 -12.14 9.72 -1.97
C ALA A 207 -12.55 11.01 -2.70
N SER A 208 -13.25 10.85 -3.82
CA SER A 208 -13.72 11.95 -4.66
C SER A 208 -14.63 12.91 -3.89
N LYS A 209 -15.37 12.41 -2.88
CA LYS A 209 -16.14 13.23 -1.94
C LYS A 209 -16.19 12.54 -0.58
N GLY A 210 -16.41 13.32 0.49
CA GLY A 210 -16.55 12.76 1.84
C GLY A 210 -17.85 11.97 2.02
N GLY A 211 -17.88 11.03 2.95
CA GLY A 211 -19.02 10.15 3.19
C GLY A 211 -18.72 8.99 4.14
N VAL A 212 -19.54 7.94 4.06
CA VAL A 212 -19.37 6.68 4.81
C VAL A 212 -19.05 5.55 3.83
N VAL A 213 -18.00 4.78 4.11
CA VAL A 213 -17.64 3.59 3.32
C VAL A 213 -18.70 2.50 3.56
N GLU A 214 -19.48 2.15 2.54
CA GLU A 214 -20.51 1.11 2.64
C GLU A 214 -20.02 -0.27 2.20
N LEU A 215 -18.96 -0.30 1.38
CA LEU A 215 -18.32 -1.53 0.90
C LEU A 215 -16.81 -1.30 0.73
N ALA A 216 -16.00 -2.28 1.15
CA ALA A 216 -14.54 -2.28 1.08
C ALA A 216 -14.04 -3.72 1.11
N GLU A 217 -14.06 -4.41 -0.03
CA GLU A 217 -13.74 -5.84 -0.14
C GLU A 217 -13.37 -6.24 -1.58
N PHE A 218 -12.99 -7.51 -1.77
CA PHE A 218 -12.90 -8.10 -3.10
C PHE A 218 -14.30 -8.51 -3.57
N GLY A 219 -14.72 -8.02 -4.74
CA GLY A 219 -16.03 -8.28 -5.31
C GLY A 219 -16.27 -9.76 -5.59
N ALA A 220 -17.22 -10.37 -4.88
CA ALA A 220 -17.60 -11.76 -5.08
C ALA A 220 -18.58 -11.93 -6.27
N GLY A 221 -18.54 -13.09 -6.94
CA GLY A 221 -19.53 -13.45 -7.94
C GLY A 221 -20.96 -13.42 -7.37
N GLY A 222 -21.93 -12.90 -8.14
CA GLY A 222 -23.33 -12.79 -7.70
C GLY A 222 -23.64 -11.63 -6.74
N SER A 223 -22.63 -10.94 -6.19
CA SER A 223 -22.84 -9.78 -5.29
C SER A 223 -23.41 -8.53 -5.97
N GLY A 224 -23.25 -8.45 -7.30
CA GLY A 224 -23.38 -7.23 -8.09
C GLY A 224 -22.05 -6.51 -8.34
N PHE A 225 -20.96 -6.96 -7.70
CA PHE A 225 -19.63 -6.33 -7.78
C PHE A 225 -18.51 -7.28 -8.26
N GLY A 226 -18.83 -8.50 -8.70
CA GLY A 226 -17.86 -9.55 -9.03
C GLY A 226 -16.84 -9.23 -10.14
N GLY A 227 -17.09 -8.19 -10.96
CA GLY A 227 -16.17 -7.74 -12.01
C GLY A 227 -15.14 -6.70 -11.55
N TYR A 228 -15.38 -6.01 -10.43
CA TYR A 228 -14.56 -4.86 -10.02
C TYR A 228 -13.28 -5.23 -9.27
N GLY A 229 -13.07 -6.50 -8.90
CA GLY A 229 -11.91 -6.90 -8.09
C GLY A 229 -11.97 -6.26 -6.69
N ASN A 230 -10.86 -5.75 -6.18
CA ASN A 230 -10.89 -4.91 -4.98
C ASN A 230 -11.69 -3.64 -5.25
N VAL A 231 -12.76 -3.46 -4.50
CA VAL A 231 -13.74 -2.39 -4.72
C VAL A 231 -14.07 -1.67 -3.42
N VAL A 232 -14.23 -0.35 -3.51
CA VAL A 232 -14.72 0.51 -2.43
C VAL A 232 -15.94 1.28 -2.93
N ILE A 233 -16.96 1.39 -2.08
CA ILE A 233 -18.14 2.23 -2.31
C ILE A 233 -18.31 3.18 -1.14
N ILE A 234 -18.48 4.47 -1.44
CA ILE A 234 -18.72 5.53 -0.44
C ILE A 234 -20.10 6.13 -0.68
N ASN A 235 -20.92 6.20 0.37
CA ASN A 235 -22.16 6.96 0.40
C ASN A 235 -21.87 8.38 0.89
N HIS A 236 -22.18 9.39 0.07
CA HIS A 236 -21.89 10.79 0.38
C HIS A 236 -22.99 11.50 1.18
N GLY A 237 -24.09 10.82 1.50
CA GLY A 237 -25.21 11.35 2.29
C GLY A 237 -26.10 12.35 1.55
N ASN A 238 -25.77 12.70 0.30
CA ASN A 238 -26.51 13.67 -0.52
C ASN A 238 -27.20 13.02 -1.74
N GLY A 239 -27.53 11.72 -1.64
CA GLY A 239 -28.14 10.96 -2.73
C GLY A 239 -27.16 10.42 -3.77
N TYR A 240 -25.85 10.57 -3.52
CA TYR A 240 -24.80 10.07 -4.40
C TYR A 240 -23.88 9.07 -3.71
N TRP A 241 -23.41 8.12 -4.51
CA TRP A 241 -22.35 7.17 -4.17
C TRP A 241 -21.21 7.31 -5.17
N SER A 242 -20.00 7.04 -4.72
CA SER A 242 -18.85 6.79 -5.60
C SER A 242 -18.39 5.34 -5.47
N LEU A 243 -17.95 4.77 -6.59
CA LEU A 243 -17.33 3.44 -6.65
C LEU A 243 -15.91 3.56 -7.18
N TYR A 244 -14.97 2.84 -6.56
CA TYR A 244 -13.57 2.74 -6.97
C TYR A 244 -13.27 1.26 -7.19
N GLY A 245 -12.94 0.87 -8.42
CA GLY A 245 -12.71 -0.51 -8.82
C GLY A 245 -11.26 -0.79 -9.22
N HIS A 246 -10.97 -2.08 -9.38
CA HIS A 246 -9.72 -2.66 -9.90
C HIS A 246 -8.47 -2.40 -9.05
N MET A 247 -8.64 -2.03 -7.78
CA MET A 247 -7.54 -1.62 -6.92
C MET A 247 -6.54 -2.76 -6.65
N SER A 248 -5.27 -2.44 -6.46
CA SER A 248 -4.26 -3.40 -5.97
C SER A 248 -4.39 -3.63 -4.46
N SER A 249 -4.82 -2.59 -3.72
CA SER A 249 -5.06 -2.67 -2.28
C SER A 249 -6.14 -1.69 -1.83
N ILE A 250 -6.84 -2.06 -0.74
CA ILE A 250 -7.85 -1.25 -0.07
C ILE A 250 -7.26 -0.77 1.26
N THR A 251 -7.53 0.49 1.59
CA THR A 251 -6.90 1.17 2.75
C THR A 251 -7.92 1.70 3.76
N VAL A 252 -9.19 1.38 3.51
CA VAL A 252 -10.36 1.78 4.30
C VAL A 252 -11.19 0.54 4.66
N GLN A 253 -12.11 0.70 5.61
CA GLN A 253 -12.98 -0.38 6.05
C GLN A 253 -14.45 0.05 5.98
N LYS A 254 -15.36 -0.92 5.81
CA LYS A 254 -16.80 -0.67 5.88
C LYS A 254 -17.18 0.01 7.20
N GLY A 255 -18.06 1.00 7.14
CA GLY A 255 -18.50 1.82 8.27
C GLY A 255 -17.58 3.02 8.57
N GLN A 256 -16.43 3.13 7.91
CA GLN A 256 -15.51 4.24 8.13
C GLN A 256 -16.07 5.56 7.57
N ASN A 257 -16.06 6.61 8.38
CA ASN A 257 -16.24 7.99 7.90
C ASN A 257 -14.97 8.44 7.17
N ILE A 258 -15.15 8.99 5.98
CA ILE A 258 -14.05 9.43 5.13
C ILE A 258 -14.30 10.85 4.61
N GLY A 259 -13.28 11.70 4.66
CA GLY A 259 -13.29 13.05 4.10
C GLY A 259 -12.94 13.04 2.62
N VAL A 260 -13.30 14.13 1.93
CA VAL A 260 -12.83 14.36 0.55
C VAL A 260 -11.29 14.36 0.52
N GLY A 261 -10.70 13.77 -0.52
CA GLY A 261 -9.26 13.66 -0.67
C GLY A 261 -8.63 12.51 0.11
N GLN A 262 -9.30 11.96 1.12
CA GLN A 262 -8.71 10.89 1.92
C GLN A 262 -8.53 9.61 1.09
N GLN A 263 -7.37 8.98 1.22
CA GLN A 263 -7.02 7.80 0.43
C GLN A 263 -7.95 6.63 0.74
N VAL A 264 -8.47 5.98 -0.31
CA VAL A 264 -9.35 4.80 -0.24
C VAL A 264 -8.63 3.53 -0.64
N GLY A 265 -7.60 3.62 -1.48
CA GLY A 265 -6.85 2.48 -1.96
C GLY A 265 -5.66 2.87 -2.81
N VAL A 266 -5.11 1.87 -3.50
CA VAL A 266 -4.05 2.05 -4.50
C VAL A 266 -4.53 1.40 -5.80
N CYS A 267 -4.32 2.08 -6.91
CA CYS A 267 -4.70 1.59 -8.22
C CYS A 267 -4.04 0.26 -8.56
N GLY A 268 -4.68 -0.54 -9.39
CA GLY A 268 -4.14 -1.83 -9.78
C GLY A 268 -4.82 -2.46 -10.98
N ARG A 269 -4.88 -3.79 -10.96
CA ARG A 269 -5.38 -4.63 -12.05
C ARG A 269 -6.19 -5.85 -11.56
N THR A 270 -6.94 -5.70 -10.47
CA THR A 270 -7.76 -6.80 -9.96
C THR A 270 -9.13 -6.87 -10.63
N GLY A 271 -9.76 -8.04 -10.65
CA GLY A 271 -11.06 -8.23 -11.29
C GLY A 271 -10.96 -8.47 -12.79
N GLN A 272 -11.99 -8.09 -13.54
CA GLN A 272 -12.11 -8.34 -14.98
C GLN A 272 -11.50 -7.18 -15.79
N VAL A 273 -10.17 -7.17 -15.93
CA VAL A 273 -9.43 -6.10 -16.62
C VAL A 273 -8.35 -6.64 -17.55
N THR A 274 -8.01 -5.86 -18.57
CA THR A 274 -6.93 -6.17 -19.53
C THR A 274 -5.59 -5.51 -19.20
N GLY A 275 -5.60 -4.54 -18.28
CA GLY A 275 -4.40 -3.83 -17.83
C GLY A 275 -4.68 -2.87 -16.67
N PRO A 276 -3.64 -2.27 -16.06
CA PRO A 276 -3.80 -1.37 -14.92
C PRO A 276 -4.59 -0.11 -15.26
N HIS A 277 -5.66 0.12 -14.51
CA HIS A 277 -6.44 1.36 -14.53
C HIS A 277 -7.31 1.46 -13.27
N LEU A 278 -7.76 2.67 -12.95
CA LEU A 278 -8.82 2.89 -11.97
C LEU A 278 -10.15 2.99 -12.70
N HIS A 279 -11.10 2.14 -12.35
CA HIS A 279 -12.49 2.34 -12.74
C HIS A 279 -13.22 3.17 -11.68
N PHE A 280 -13.81 4.28 -12.08
CA PHE A 280 -14.50 5.21 -11.19
C PHE A 280 -15.94 5.47 -11.64
N GLU A 281 -16.91 5.24 -10.76
CA GLU A 281 -18.32 5.55 -11.01
C GLU A 281 -18.84 6.61 -10.02
N ILE A 282 -19.80 7.42 -10.50
CA ILE A 282 -20.75 8.15 -9.65
C ILE A 282 -22.13 7.55 -9.88
N LYS A 283 -22.88 7.37 -8.79
CA LYS A 283 -24.12 6.59 -8.77
C LYS A 283 -25.16 7.27 -7.90
N THR A 284 -26.45 7.04 -8.19
CA THR A 284 -27.60 7.55 -7.41
C THR A 284 -28.22 6.51 -6.47
N ALA A 285 -27.70 5.28 -6.46
CA ALA A 285 -28.05 4.23 -5.52
C ALA A 285 -26.86 3.31 -5.23
N PHE A 286 -26.93 2.52 -4.16
CA PHE A 286 -25.84 1.63 -3.73
C PHE A 286 -25.39 0.60 -4.79
N LYS A 287 -26.32 0.00 -5.55
CA LYS A 287 -25.99 -0.98 -6.61
C LYS A 287 -26.20 -0.47 -8.04
N PHE A 288 -27.15 0.44 -8.25
CA PHE A 288 -27.58 0.90 -9.58
C PHE A 288 -27.47 2.43 -9.71
N GLY A 289 -28.05 2.98 -10.77
CA GLY A 289 -28.18 4.41 -10.96
C GLY A 289 -26.88 5.09 -11.37
N GLN A 290 -26.03 4.38 -12.12
CA GLN A 290 -24.82 4.92 -12.71
C GLN A 290 -25.14 6.17 -13.54
N VAL A 291 -24.38 7.23 -13.32
CA VAL A 291 -24.44 8.47 -14.10
C VAL A 291 -23.06 8.77 -14.66
N ASP A 292 -23.00 9.58 -15.73
CA ASP A 292 -21.73 10.09 -16.24
C ASP A 292 -21.00 10.86 -15.14
N PRO A 293 -19.78 10.44 -14.72
CA PRO A 293 -19.03 11.17 -13.71
C PRO A 293 -18.45 12.50 -14.20
N ALA A 294 -18.27 12.68 -15.52
CA ALA A 294 -17.54 13.83 -16.07
C ALA A 294 -18.12 15.20 -15.66
N PRO A 295 -19.45 15.42 -15.62
CA PRO A 295 -20.03 16.69 -15.18
C PRO A 295 -19.81 17.01 -13.69
N TYR A 296 -19.51 16.01 -12.87
CA TYR A 296 -19.30 16.17 -11.42
C TYR A 296 -17.86 16.49 -11.07
N LEU A 297 -16.91 16.22 -11.97
CA LEU A 297 -15.48 16.34 -11.71
C LEU A 297 -14.95 17.72 -12.16
N PRO A 298 -13.86 18.22 -11.55
CA PRO A 298 -13.22 19.44 -12.00
C PRO A 298 -12.65 19.25 -13.42
N LYS A 299 -12.73 20.31 -14.23
CA LYS A 299 -12.17 20.35 -15.59
C LYS A 299 -10.64 20.33 -15.58
#